data_AF-A0ABD2M7H3-F1
#
_entry.id   AF-A0ABD2M7H3-F1
#
_cell.length_a   1.000
_cell.length_b   1.000
_cell.length_c   1.000
_cell.angle_alpha   90.00
_cell.angle_beta   90.00
_cell.angle_gamma   90.00
#
_symmetry.space_group_name_H-M   'P 1'
#
loop_
_entity.id
_entity.type
_entity.pdbx_description
1 polymer ?
#
loop_
_entity_poly.entity_id
_entity_poly.type
_entity_poly.pdbx_seq_one_letter_code
_entity_poly.pdbx_strand_id
1 'polypeptide(L)'
;MSSYSSSRRRAPASSFMEEHVLDRISREAEERSNKKRQARDEARQIRMDCLEKSIKAGDQKDYHLLADNDNLEKVTELENKYQRAMLLYTQLDNEKSALLYEIDLLKDEMEEKDVTVFQVSKENREISEELKLLRKTVEALQLQHQQMKSEISQRDRLIHEHGFVIAEQDPNDDLLQPPAAPSNSNGSTGSQSTNNAPKFDPILLSHVTLSAIEKALPGTSSVDQKVQRLVESNRKLRNQIDETEKALYNHRRRQNEHHNATGSTSSDELMQRDAMKQLAEMKLKLQEAEREKSALEGSLSRTETQLKRYKTNAEQAEKEAEETQKTNRQLKKELRDKEQALEESKETNNHLQSRLEKLRNTRRPI
;
A
#
# COMPACT_ATOMS: atom_id res chain seq x y z
N MET A 1 21.32 -42.16 -15.44
CA MET A 1 21.84 -42.60 -14.12
C MET A 1 21.35 -41.62 -13.07
N SER A 2 20.87 -42.15 -11.96
CA SER A 2 20.12 -41.47 -10.89
C SER A 2 21.05 -40.75 -9.91
N SER A 3 20.64 -39.58 -9.41
CA SER A 3 20.97 -39.12 -8.05
C SER A 3 20.05 -37.97 -7.60
N TYR A 4 18.90 -38.33 -7.00
CA TYR A 4 18.15 -37.44 -6.11
C TYR A 4 18.58 -37.73 -4.67
N SER A 5 19.16 -36.74 -3.99
CA SER A 5 19.44 -36.78 -2.55
C SER A 5 18.15 -36.49 -1.77
N SER A 6 17.56 -37.54 -1.21
CA SER A 6 16.38 -37.47 -0.34
C SER A 6 16.82 -37.23 1.12
N SER A 7 16.42 -36.08 1.68
CA SER A 7 16.62 -35.78 3.11
C SER A 7 15.55 -36.47 3.97
N ARG A 8 16.02 -37.29 4.93
CA ARG A 8 15.22 -38.07 5.88
C ARG A 8 14.31 -37.18 6.75
N ARG A 9 13.00 -37.44 6.73
CA ARG A 9 12.08 -37.09 7.82
C ARG A 9 12.18 -38.15 8.92
N ARG A 10 12.39 -37.74 10.17
CA ARG A 10 12.25 -38.62 11.36
C ARG A 10 10.77 -38.69 11.78
N ALA A 11 10.31 -39.90 12.10
CA ALA A 11 8.95 -40.23 12.56
C ALA A 11 8.79 -40.09 14.10
N PRO A 12 7.56 -40.13 14.66
CA PRO A 12 7.19 -39.60 15.97
C PRO A 12 7.17 -40.69 17.05
N ALA A 13 8.28 -40.92 17.74
CA ALA A 13 8.30 -41.77 18.95
C ALA A 13 8.33 -40.96 20.26
N SER A 14 8.58 -39.64 20.18
CA SER A 14 8.74 -38.76 21.34
C SER A 14 7.41 -38.37 22.00
N SER A 15 6.32 -38.28 21.23
CA SER A 15 5.07 -37.66 21.68
C SER A 15 4.30 -38.49 22.71
N PHE A 16 4.32 -39.82 22.60
CA PHE A 16 3.54 -40.70 23.47
C PHE A 16 4.12 -40.80 24.89
N MET A 17 5.46 -40.74 24.99
CA MET A 17 6.17 -40.80 26.26
C MET A 17 6.05 -39.46 27.01
N GLU A 18 6.00 -38.36 26.26
CA GLU A 18 5.77 -37.00 26.78
C GLU A 18 4.33 -36.84 27.31
N GLU A 19 3.33 -37.37 26.61
CA GLU A 19 1.93 -37.36 27.03
C GLU A 19 1.71 -38.12 28.36
N HIS A 20 2.33 -39.30 28.51
CA HIS A 20 2.26 -40.06 29.77
C HIS A 20 2.95 -39.38 30.96
N VAL A 21 3.98 -38.57 30.70
CA VAL A 21 4.65 -37.77 31.73
C VAL A 21 3.79 -36.58 32.15
N LEU A 22 3.15 -35.91 31.19
CA LEU A 22 2.25 -34.79 31.45
C LEU A 22 0.98 -35.23 32.21
N ASP A 23 0.42 -36.40 31.91
CA ASP A 23 -0.75 -36.93 32.63
C ASP A 23 -0.41 -37.29 34.09
N ARG A 24 0.80 -37.83 34.34
CA ARG A 24 1.29 -38.09 35.70
C ARG A 24 1.50 -36.80 36.50
N ILE A 25 2.08 -35.77 35.88
CA ILE A 25 2.29 -34.46 36.50
C ILE A 25 0.94 -33.79 36.81
N SER A 26 -0.04 -33.91 35.91
CA SER A 26 -1.38 -33.35 36.09
C SER A 26 -2.11 -34.03 37.25
N ARG A 27 -2.06 -35.36 37.33
CA ARG A 27 -2.68 -36.14 38.42
C ARG A 27 -2.01 -35.87 39.77
N GLU A 28 -0.69 -35.74 39.81
CA GLU A 28 0.06 -35.40 41.03
C GLU A 28 -0.23 -33.95 41.49
N ALA A 29 -0.38 -33.01 40.55
CA ALA A 29 -0.78 -31.64 40.84
C ALA A 29 -2.22 -31.57 41.39
N GLU A 30 -3.14 -32.37 40.83
CA GLU A 30 -4.52 -32.46 41.29
C GLU A 30 -4.61 -33.06 42.71
N GLU A 31 -3.91 -34.17 42.98
CA GLU A 31 -3.83 -34.75 44.33
C GLU A 31 -3.26 -33.77 45.37
N ARG A 32 -2.24 -33.00 44.99
CA ARG A 32 -1.65 -31.99 45.86
C ARG A 32 -2.61 -30.82 46.13
N SER A 33 -3.39 -30.42 45.12
CA SER A 33 -4.45 -29.42 45.28
C SER A 33 -5.55 -29.93 46.23
N ASN A 34 -5.97 -31.18 46.06
CA ASN A 34 -7.02 -31.80 46.88
C ASN A 34 -6.61 -31.96 48.35
N LYS A 35 -5.38 -32.42 48.64
CA LYS A 35 -4.84 -32.47 50.01
C LYS A 35 -4.78 -31.09 50.66
N LYS A 36 -4.42 -30.06 49.89
CA LYS A 36 -4.39 -28.66 50.36
C LYS A 36 -5.79 -28.09 50.58
N ARG A 37 -6.82 -28.62 49.92
CA ARG A 37 -8.23 -28.26 50.15
C ARG A 37 -8.75 -28.92 51.42
N GLN A 38 -8.54 -30.23 51.58
CA GLN A 38 -8.91 -30.98 52.78
C GLN A 38 -8.29 -30.39 54.06
N ALA A 39 -7.00 -30.08 54.07
CA ALA A 39 -6.35 -29.47 55.23
C ALA A 39 -6.89 -28.07 55.58
N ARG A 40 -7.42 -27.33 54.60
CA ARG A 40 -8.08 -26.04 54.85
C ARG A 40 -9.47 -26.23 55.44
N ASP A 41 -10.21 -27.24 54.99
CA ASP A 41 -11.55 -27.54 55.49
C ASP A 41 -11.47 -28.07 56.92
N GLU A 42 -10.51 -28.93 57.24
CA GLU A 42 -10.21 -29.36 58.62
C GLU A 42 -9.84 -28.18 59.54
N ALA A 43 -9.00 -27.25 59.06
CA ALA A 43 -8.65 -26.06 59.83
C ALA A 43 -9.84 -25.11 60.06
N ARG A 44 -10.78 -25.03 59.09
CA ARG A 44 -12.03 -24.28 59.25
C ARG A 44 -12.92 -24.94 60.30
N GLN A 45 -13.03 -26.26 60.27
CA GLN A 45 -13.83 -27.02 61.24
C GLN A 45 -13.31 -26.83 62.66
N ILE A 46 -11.99 -26.95 62.88
CA ILE A 46 -11.37 -26.73 64.18
C ILE A 46 -11.63 -25.30 64.69
N ARG A 47 -11.57 -24.30 63.81
CA ARG A 47 -11.84 -22.90 64.18
C ARG A 47 -13.30 -22.68 64.56
N MET A 48 -14.24 -23.32 63.86
CA MET A 48 -15.67 -23.26 64.19
C MET A 48 -15.95 -23.92 65.54
N ASP A 49 -15.40 -25.11 65.79
CA ASP A 49 -15.56 -25.81 67.07
C ASP A 49 -14.97 -25.01 68.26
N CYS A 50 -13.86 -24.28 68.05
CA CYS A 50 -13.28 -23.41 69.08
C CYS A 50 -14.12 -22.15 69.35
N LEU A 51 -14.70 -21.56 68.31
CA LEU A 51 -15.61 -20.43 68.44
C LEU A 51 -16.90 -20.84 69.16
N GLU A 52 -17.48 -21.99 68.82
CA GLU A 52 -18.68 -22.50 69.46
C GLU A 52 -18.46 -22.79 70.96
N LYS A 53 -17.29 -23.34 71.32
CA LYS A 53 -16.89 -23.53 72.74
C LYS A 53 -16.69 -22.21 73.47
N SER A 54 -16.18 -21.17 72.80
CA SER A 54 -15.97 -19.85 73.41
C SER A 54 -17.30 -19.12 73.66
N ILE A 55 -18.26 -19.24 72.73
CA ILE A 55 -19.61 -18.69 72.90
C ILE A 55 -20.33 -19.37 74.06
N LYS A 56 -20.29 -20.71 74.15
CA LYS A 56 -20.86 -21.47 75.27
C LYS A 56 -20.22 -21.13 76.62
N ALA A 57 -18.95 -20.73 76.65
CA ALA A 57 -18.26 -20.30 77.87
C ALA A 57 -18.55 -18.84 78.26
N GLY A 58 -18.94 -17.99 77.29
CA GLY A 58 -19.29 -16.59 77.49
C GLY A 58 -20.69 -16.39 78.08
N ASP A 59 -21.66 -17.23 77.71
CA ASP A 59 -23.06 -17.13 78.19
C ASP A 59 -23.24 -17.48 79.68
N GLN A 60 -22.19 -17.94 80.39
CA GLN A 60 -22.28 -18.40 81.78
C GLN A 60 -21.81 -17.38 82.83
N LYS A 61 -21.34 -16.20 82.40
CA LYS A 61 -20.91 -15.13 83.30
C LYS A 61 -21.52 -13.82 82.82
N ASP A 62 -22.65 -13.45 83.41
CA ASP A 62 -22.97 -12.08 83.81
C ASP A 62 -24.48 -11.91 84.03
N TYR A 63 -24.93 -12.34 85.19
CA TYR A 63 -26.20 -11.88 85.77
C TYR A 63 -26.05 -11.72 87.29
N HIS A 64 -25.32 -10.70 87.76
CA HIS A 64 -25.57 -10.17 89.11
C HIS A 64 -24.93 -8.80 89.42
N LEU A 65 -25.77 -7.75 89.50
CA LEU A 65 -25.92 -6.75 90.59
C LEU A 65 -26.23 -5.34 90.09
N LEU A 66 -27.23 -4.74 90.75
CA LEU A 66 -27.84 -3.43 90.51
C LEU A 66 -27.18 -2.30 91.32
N ALA A 67 -27.48 -1.08 90.88
CA ALA A 67 -27.59 0.17 91.64
C ALA A 67 -26.32 1.02 91.85
N ASP A 68 -25.93 1.72 90.77
CA ASP A 68 -25.48 3.11 90.81
C ASP A 68 -26.07 3.79 89.55
N ASN A 69 -27.17 4.54 89.69
CA ASN A 69 -27.84 5.16 88.53
C ASN A 69 -26.87 6.05 87.73
N ASP A 70 -25.95 6.75 88.40
CA ASP A 70 -24.93 7.61 87.76
C ASP A 70 -23.86 6.79 87.00
N ASN A 71 -23.52 5.59 87.48
CA ASN A 71 -22.57 4.71 86.77
C ASN A 71 -23.25 4.04 85.59
N LEU A 72 -24.54 3.69 85.71
CA LEU A 72 -25.33 3.19 84.59
C LEU A 72 -25.54 4.26 83.51
N GLU A 73 -25.79 5.50 83.90
CA GLU A 73 -25.90 6.64 82.97
C GLU A 73 -24.54 6.92 82.28
N LYS A 74 -23.42 6.86 83.00
CA LYS A 74 -22.08 6.97 82.40
C LYS A 74 -21.74 5.82 81.46
N VAL A 75 -22.09 4.58 81.83
CA VAL A 75 -21.88 3.41 80.98
C VAL A 75 -22.72 3.54 79.71
N THR A 76 -24.00 3.90 79.82
CA THR A 76 -24.87 4.10 78.65
C THR A 76 -24.43 5.28 77.80
N GLU A 77 -23.93 6.37 78.37
CA GLU A 77 -23.29 7.47 77.61
C GLU A 77 -22.04 7.02 76.85
N LEU A 78 -21.17 6.22 77.47
CA LEU A 78 -19.97 5.69 76.85
C LEU A 78 -20.32 4.69 75.74
N GLU A 79 -21.33 3.84 75.94
CA GLU A 79 -21.88 2.95 74.92
C GLU A 79 -22.42 3.74 73.73
N ASN A 80 -23.19 4.81 73.98
CA ASN A 80 -23.70 5.69 72.93
C ASN A 80 -22.56 6.39 72.16
N LYS A 81 -21.52 6.86 72.85
CA LYS A 81 -20.33 7.47 72.22
C LYS A 81 -19.57 6.44 71.38
N TYR A 82 -19.41 5.22 71.89
CA TYR A 82 -18.77 4.12 71.17
C TYR A 82 -19.56 3.70 69.93
N GLN A 83 -20.89 3.57 70.03
CA GLN A 83 -21.75 3.29 68.88
C GLN A 83 -21.65 4.38 67.81
N ARG A 84 -21.66 5.67 68.19
CA ARG A 84 -21.44 6.78 67.24
C ARG A 84 -20.07 6.70 66.58
N ALA A 85 -19.02 6.43 67.35
CA ALA A 85 -17.67 6.26 66.81
C ALA A 85 -17.58 5.08 65.84
N MET A 86 -18.27 3.98 66.13
CA MET A 86 -18.31 2.80 65.26
C MET A 86 -19.06 3.06 63.95
N LEU A 87 -20.17 3.80 63.99
CA LEU A 87 -20.89 4.23 62.78
C LEU A 87 -20.01 5.13 61.91
N LEU A 88 -19.33 6.11 62.51
CA LEU A 88 -18.40 6.98 61.80
C LEU A 88 -17.22 6.20 61.21
N TYR A 89 -16.66 5.26 61.97
CA TYR A 89 -15.58 4.39 61.49
C TYR A 89 -16.01 3.57 60.27
N THR A 90 -17.21 2.98 60.31
CA THR A 90 -17.78 2.22 59.19
C THR A 90 -18.02 3.12 57.97
N GLN A 91 -18.51 4.34 58.19
CA GLN A 91 -18.68 5.31 57.11
C GLN A 91 -17.34 5.67 56.46
N LEU A 92 -16.30 5.97 57.26
CA LEU A 92 -14.96 6.26 56.77
C LEU A 92 -14.33 5.08 56.02
N ASP A 93 -14.57 3.85 56.46
CA ASP A 93 -14.06 2.64 55.78
C ASP A 93 -14.74 2.43 54.41
N ASN A 94 -16.04 2.72 54.32
CA ASN A 94 -16.77 2.73 53.06
C ASN A 94 -16.26 3.82 52.10
N GLU A 95 -16.09 5.05 52.59
CA GLU A 95 -15.54 6.17 51.80
C GLU A 95 -14.11 5.88 51.33
N LYS A 96 -13.26 5.35 52.21
CA LYS A 96 -11.91 4.89 51.85
C LYS A 96 -11.95 3.81 50.78
N SER A 97 -12.85 2.84 50.89
CA SER A 97 -13.00 1.77 49.90
C SER A 97 -13.46 2.33 48.57
N ALA A 98 -14.42 3.26 48.56
CA ALA A 98 -14.90 3.94 47.35
C ALA A 98 -13.77 4.72 46.65
N LEU A 99 -12.98 5.50 47.41
CA LEU A 99 -11.83 6.23 46.87
C LEU A 99 -10.74 5.31 46.35
N LEU A 100 -10.51 4.16 46.98
CA LEU A 100 -9.56 3.16 46.48
C LEU A 100 -10.00 2.61 45.12
N TYR A 101 -11.29 2.29 44.95
CA TYR A 101 -11.83 1.87 43.66
C TYR A 101 -11.69 2.97 42.59
N GLU A 102 -11.95 4.24 42.95
CA GLU A 102 -11.77 5.37 42.03
C GLU A 102 -10.31 5.53 41.61
N ILE A 103 -9.37 5.41 42.55
CA ILE A 103 -7.94 5.43 42.25
C ILE A 103 -7.55 4.32 41.28
N ASP A 104 -8.07 3.10 41.46
CA ASP A 104 -7.74 1.98 40.59
C ASP A 104 -8.33 2.18 39.18
N LEU A 105 -9.56 2.68 39.06
CA LEU A 105 -10.15 3.07 37.77
C LEU A 105 -9.31 4.14 37.06
N LEU A 106 -8.86 5.17 37.81
CA LEU A 106 -8.02 6.23 37.24
C LEU A 106 -6.64 5.71 36.80
N LYS A 107 -6.08 4.70 37.47
CA LYS A 107 -4.85 4.05 37.01
C LYS A 107 -5.08 3.30 35.70
N ASP A 108 -6.16 2.53 35.61
CA ASP A 108 -6.51 1.82 34.38
C ASP A 108 -6.70 2.80 33.20
N GLU A 109 -7.39 3.92 33.44
CA GLU A 109 -7.52 5.00 32.45
C GLU A 109 -6.17 5.62 32.07
N MET A 110 -5.29 5.87 33.04
CA MET A 110 -3.94 6.38 32.77
C MET A 110 -3.11 5.41 31.92
N GLU A 111 -3.16 4.12 32.22
CA GLU A 111 -2.46 3.08 31.45
C GLU A 111 -3.00 2.99 30.02
N GLU A 112 -4.32 3.05 29.82
CA GLU A 112 -4.92 3.11 28.49
C GLU A 112 -4.43 4.34 27.72
N LYS A 113 -4.39 5.51 28.36
CA LYS A 113 -3.89 6.75 27.75
C LYS A 113 -2.42 6.62 27.37
N ASP A 114 -1.58 6.05 28.21
CA ASP A 114 -0.16 5.83 27.90
C ASP A 114 0.02 4.92 26.67
N VAL A 115 -0.78 3.86 26.55
CA VAL A 115 -0.78 2.99 25.36
C VAL A 115 -1.19 3.77 24.12
N THR A 116 -2.24 4.60 24.19
CA THR A 116 -2.67 5.42 23.04
C THR A 116 -1.61 6.44 22.63
N VAL A 117 -0.96 7.12 23.59
CA VAL A 117 0.12 8.08 23.35
C VAL A 117 1.31 7.38 22.71
N PHE A 118 1.68 6.19 23.18
CA PHE A 118 2.76 5.41 22.61
C PHE A 118 2.47 5.04 21.15
N GLN A 119 1.25 4.54 20.86
CA GLN A 119 0.85 4.16 19.51
C GLN A 119 0.85 5.35 18.55
N VAL A 120 0.22 6.47 18.94
CA VAL A 120 0.18 7.70 18.13
C VAL A 120 1.59 8.29 17.94
N SER A 121 2.44 8.21 18.96
CA SER A 121 3.84 8.67 18.86
C SER A 121 4.65 7.83 17.86
N LYS A 122 4.40 6.52 17.81
CA LYS A 122 5.03 5.63 16.84
C LYS A 122 4.56 5.93 15.42
N GLU A 123 3.24 6.05 15.20
CA GLU A 123 2.68 6.40 13.89
C GLU A 123 3.19 7.76 13.40
N ASN A 124 3.28 8.76 14.27
CA ASN A 124 3.85 10.06 13.93
C ASN A 124 5.32 9.96 13.49
N ARG A 125 6.11 9.06 14.10
CA ARG A 125 7.51 8.82 13.67
C ARG A 125 7.56 8.19 12.29
N GLU A 126 6.76 7.16 12.04
CA GLU A 126 6.67 6.48 10.73
C GLU A 126 6.25 7.46 9.61
N ILE A 127 5.19 8.24 9.83
CA ILE A 127 4.73 9.28 8.90
C ILE A 127 5.81 10.36 8.69
N SER A 128 6.52 10.75 9.76
CA SER A 128 7.61 11.73 9.65
C SER A 128 8.78 11.22 8.82
N GLU A 129 9.09 9.92 8.88
CA GLU A 129 10.12 9.29 8.06
C GLU A 129 9.70 9.21 6.59
N GLU A 130 8.44 8.82 6.33
CA GLU A 130 7.88 8.82 4.98
C GLU A 130 7.87 10.22 4.36
N LEU A 131 7.47 11.25 5.12
CA LEU A 131 7.53 12.64 4.69
C LEU A 131 8.95 13.10 4.35
N LYS A 132 9.97 12.67 5.12
CA LYS A 132 11.36 12.97 4.81
C LYS A 132 11.81 12.32 3.49
N LEU A 133 11.41 11.09 3.23
CA LEU A 133 11.69 10.40 1.98
C LEU A 133 11.00 11.08 0.80
N LEU A 134 9.71 11.39 0.93
CA LEU A 134 8.95 12.05 -0.13
C LEU A 134 9.51 13.44 -0.45
N ARG A 135 9.93 14.21 0.55
CA ARG A 135 10.62 15.51 0.35
C ARG A 135 11.89 15.36 -0.48
N LYS A 136 12.73 14.36 -0.18
CA LYS A 136 13.94 14.07 -0.98
C LYS A 136 13.60 13.74 -2.43
N THR A 137 12.56 12.95 -2.66
CA THR A 137 12.09 12.61 -4.02
C THR A 137 11.61 13.85 -4.77
N VAL A 138 10.82 14.71 -4.12
CA VAL A 138 10.35 15.98 -4.71
C VAL A 138 11.53 16.89 -5.06
N GLU A 139 12.50 17.04 -4.17
CA GLU A 139 13.71 17.83 -4.42
C GLU A 139 14.52 17.28 -5.61
N ALA A 140 14.70 15.96 -5.68
CA ALA A 140 15.37 15.32 -6.81
C ALA A 140 14.63 15.56 -8.14
N LEU A 141 13.29 15.43 -8.16
CA LEU A 141 12.47 15.70 -9.33
C LEU A 141 12.50 17.18 -9.74
N GLN A 142 12.52 18.10 -8.78
CA GLN A 142 12.66 19.53 -9.04
C GLN A 142 14.01 19.86 -9.67
N LEU A 143 15.09 19.25 -9.18
CA LEU A 143 16.42 19.38 -9.78
C LEU A 143 16.44 18.85 -11.22
N GLN A 144 15.87 17.67 -11.48
CA GLN A 144 15.76 17.11 -12.83
C GLN A 144 14.91 18.01 -13.75
N HIS A 145 13.80 18.55 -13.25
CA HIS A 145 12.99 19.50 -14.01
C HIS A 145 13.79 20.77 -14.38
N GLN A 146 14.56 21.31 -13.43
CA GLN A 146 15.41 22.47 -13.69
C GLN A 146 16.52 22.16 -14.70
N GLN A 147 17.14 20.98 -14.62
CA GLN A 147 18.13 20.51 -15.59
C GLN A 147 17.52 20.42 -16.99
N MET A 148 16.41 19.70 -17.16
CA MET A 148 15.70 19.57 -18.44
C MET A 148 15.28 20.93 -19.00
N LYS A 149 14.79 21.85 -18.15
CA LYS A 149 14.45 23.22 -18.55
C LYS A 149 15.67 23.98 -19.07
N SER A 150 16.83 23.82 -18.41
CA SER A 150 18.08 24.44 -18.85
C SER A 150 18.60 23.87 -20.17
N GLU A 151 18.47 22.56 -20.38
CA GLU A 151 18.82 21.89 -21.64
C GLU A 151 17.91 22.31 -22.79
N ILE A 152 16.60 22.41 -22.55
CA ILE A 152 15.64 22.96 -23.53
C ILE A 152 16.03 24.39 -23.87
N SER A 153 16.28 25.24 -22.87
CA SER A 153 16.69 26.63 -23.09
C SER A 153 18.04 26.74 -23.82
N GLN A 154 18.95 25.79 -23.64
CA GLN A 154 20.20 25.73 -24.39
C GLN A 154 19.96 25.30 -25.85
N ARG A 155 19.11 24.29 -26.06
CA ARG A 155 18.69 23.83 -27.40
C ARG A 155 18.04 24.97 -28.18
N ASP A 156 17.09 25.67 -27.56
CA ASP A 156 16.37 26.77 -28.19
C ASP A 156 17.33 27.91 -28.53
N ARG A 157 18.29 28.25 -27.64
CA ARG A 157 19.35 29.22 -27.96
C ARG A 157 20.17 28.80 -29.18
N LEU A 158 20.62 27.55 -29.25
CA LEU A 158 21.38 27.06 -30.40
C LEU A 158 20.56 27.11 -31.70
N ILE A 159 19.27 26.77 -31.64
CA ILE A 159 18.35 26.88 -32.77
C ILE A 159 18.29 28.32 -33.29
N HIS A 160 18.12 29.29 -32.39
CA HIS A 160 18.08 30.72 -32.74
C HIS A 160 19.42 31.23 -33.27
N GLU A 161 20.55 30.88 -32.65
CA GLU A 161 21.90 31.29 -33.09
C GLU A 161 22.21 30.84 -34.53
N HIS A 162 21.69 29.66 -34.93
CA HIS A 162 21.86 29.14 -36.29
C HIS A 162 20.79 29.65 -37.27
N GLY A 163 19.98 30.62 -36.86
CA GLY A 163 18.99 31.28 -37.70
C GLY A 163 17.73 30.45 -37.96
N PHE A 164 17.40 29.52 -37.06
CA PHE A 164 16.15 28.76 -37.09
C PHE A 164 15.21 29.22 -35.97
N VAL A 165 13.91 29.04 -36.18
CA VAL A 165 12.85 29.36 -35.22
C VAL A 165 11.85 28.21 -35.21
N ILE A 166 11.42 27.83 -34.01
CA ILE A 166 10.36 26.84 -33.81
C ILE A 166 9.03 27.58 -33.94
N ALA A 167 8.25 27.25 -34.97
CA ALA A 167 6.89 27.74 -35.11
C ALA A 167 5.94 26.79 -34.37
N GLU A 168 5.46 27.22 -33.19
CA GLU A 168 4.43 26.51 -32.44
C GLU A 168 3.02 26.90 -32.91
N GLN A 169 2.09 25.95 -32.79
CA GLN A 169 0.68 26.19 -33.07
C GLN A 169 0.05 26.93 -31.88
N ASP A 170 -0.56 28.09 -32.13
CA ASP A 170 -1.33 28.82 -31.11
C ASP A 170 -2.61 28.02 -30.80
N PRO A 171 -2.84 27.59 -29.54
CA PRO A 171 -3.98 26.75 -29.18
C PRO A 171 -5.35 27.43 -29.29
N ASN A 172 -5.42 28.73 -29.60
CA ASN A 172 -6.67 29.49 -29.71
C ASN A 172 -7.15 29.75 -31.15
N ASP A 173 -6.67 28.98 -32.13
CA ASP A 173 -6.94 29.22 -33.56
C ASP A 173 -8.27 28.55 -34.01
N ASP A 174 -9.38 29.26 -33.81
CA ASP A 174 -10.79 28.81 -33.90
C ASP A 174 -11.33 28.46 -35.31
N LEU A 175 -10.48 28.26 -36.32
CA LEU A 175 -10.91 28.18 -37.73
C LEU A 175 -11.04 26.75 -38.31
N LEU A 176 -10.83 25.70 -37.51
CA LEU A 176 -10.87 24.31 -37.99
C LEU A 176 -11.69 23.35 -37.11
N GLN A 177 -12.85 23.79 -36.58
CA GLN A 177 -13.87 22.82 -36.13
C GLN A 177 -14.60 22.23 -37.35
N PRO A 178 -14.58 20.89 -37.58
CA PRO A 178 -15.51 20.25 -38.51
C PRO A 178 -16.95 20.43 -38.00
N PRO A 179 -17.97 20.47 -38.89
CA PRO A 179 -19.34 20.79 -38.52
C PRO A 179 -19.86 19.78 -37.48
N ALA A 180 -20.34 20.32 -36.35
CA ALA A 180 -20.86 19.57 -35.22
C ALA A 180 -21.97 18.60 -35.66
N ALA A 181 -21.76 17.30 -35.41
CA ALA A 181 -22.84 16.32 -35.41
C ALA A 181 -23.79 16.60 -34.23
N PRO A 182 -25.11 16.32 -34.36
CA PRO A 182 -26.09 16.69 -33.37
C PRO A 182 -25.89 15.90 -32.06
N SER A 183 -25.81 16.64 -30.97
CA SER A 183 -25.62 16.17 -29.61
C SER A 183 -26.90 15.50 -29.07
N ASN A 184 -26.82 14.22 -28.73
CA ASN A 184 -27.76 13.61 -27.79
C ASN A 184 -27.26 13.87 -26.37
N SER A 185 -28.01 14.66 -25.62
CA SER A 185 -27.78 14.95 -24.21
C SER A 185 -28.17 13.76 -23.33
N ASN A 186 -27.22 13.21 -22.57
CA ASN A 186 -27.44 12.75 -21.19
C ASN A 186 -26.09 12.39 -20.53
N GLY A 187 -25.85 12.94 -19.34
CA GLY A 187 -24.81 12.48 -18.41
C GLY A 187 -23.84 13.57 -17.94
N SER A 188 -24.13 14.13 -16.78
CA SER A 188 -23.35 15.14 -16.07
C SER A 188 -22.04 14.61 -15.45
N THR A 189 -21.11 15.56 -15.27
CA THR A 189 -20.00 15.63 -14.28
C THR A 189 -18.78 14.73 -14.46
N GLY A 190 -17.66 15.37 -14.87
CA GLY A 190 -16.31 14.83 -14.79
C GLY A 190 -15.34 15.59 -15.68
N SER A 191 -14.77 16.68 -15.15
CA SER A 191 -13.67 17.44 -15.76
C SER A 191 -12.54 16.52 -16.21
N GLN A 192 -12.37 16.32 -17.53
CA GLN A 192 -11.09 16.34 -18.27
C GLN A 192 -11.44 16.45 -19.77
N SER A 193 -11.41 17.67 -20.32
CA SER A 193 -11.34 17.85 -21.78
C SER A 193 -9.96 17.42 -22.24
N THR A 194 -9.79 16.14 -22.58
CA THR A 194 -8.72 15.75 -23.49
C THR A 194 -9.13 16.18 -24.89
N ASN A 195 -8.82 17.43 -25.22
CA ASN A 195 -8.82 17.94 -26.59
C ASN A 195 -7.81 17.11 -27.41
N ASN A 196 -8.25 15.97 -27.94
CA ASN A 196 -7.56 15.25 -29.01
C ASN A 196 -7.86 15.94 -30.35
N ALA A 197 -7.50 17.23 -30.45
CA ALA A 197 -7.21 17.81 -31.75
C ALA A 197 -5.84 17.25 -32.19
N PRO A 198 -5.63 16.92 -33.46
CA PRO A 198 -4.30 16.57 -33.96
C PRO A 198 -3.41 17.81 -33.80
N LYS A 199 -2.63 17.87 -32.73
CA LYS A 199 -1.55 18.83 -32.59
C LYS A 199 -0.52 18.44 -33.64
N PHE A 200 -0.30 19.30 -34.62
CA PHE A 200 0.78 19.09 -35.57
C PHE A 200 2.11 19.28 -34.85
N ASP A 201 3.11 18.51 -35.25
CA ASP A 201 4.45 18.63 -34.69
C ASP A 201 5.01 20.03 -34.99
N PRO A 202 5.64 20.70 -34.01
CA PRO A 202 6.19 22.03 -34.20
C PRO A 202 7.21 22.05 -35.35
N ILE A 203 7.06 23.01 -36.25
CA ILE A 203 7.87 23.07 -37.47
C ILE A 203 9.09 23.94 -37.23
N LEU A 204 10.27 23.40 -37.53
CA LEU A 204 11.53 24.15 -37.51
C LEU A 204 11.73 24.85 -38.86
N LEU A 205 11.76 26.19 -38.85
CA LEU A 205 11.91 27.01 -40.05
C LEU A 205 13.11 27.93 -39.93
N SER A 206 13.84 28.14 -41.02
CA SER A 206 14.88 29.18 -41.06
C SER A 206 14.27 30.59 -41.09
N HIS A 207 15.01 31.57 -40.61
CA HIS A 207 14.60 32.98 -40.64
C HIS A 207 14.36 33.49 -42.07
N VAL A 208 15.13 32.98 -43.04
CA VAL A 208 14.98 33.28 -44.46
C VAL A 208 13.66 32.74 -45.00
N THR A 209 13.33 31.49 -44.67
CA THR A 209 12.05 30.88 -45.07
C THR A 209 10.86 31.58 -44.44
N LEU A 210 10.95 31.97 -43.16
CA LEU A 210 9.90 32.74 -42.49
C LEU A 210 9.67 34.10 -43.16
N SER A 211 10.75 34.84 -43.46
CA SER A 211 10.65 36.12 -44.17
C SER A 211 10.04 35.97 -45.56
N ALA A 212 10.36 34.90 -46.29
CA ALA A 212 9.76 34.62 -47.59
C ALA A 212 8.26 34.30 -47.49
N ILE A 213 7.86 33.50 -46.50
CA ILE A 213 6.45 33.18 -46.23
C ILE A 213 5.68 34.44 -45.85
N GLU A 214 6.24 35.31 -45.02
CA GLU A 214 5.60 36.55 -44.60
C GLU A 214 5.47 37.56 -45.74
N LYS A 215 6.45 37.61 -46.66
CA LYS A 215 6.35 38.39 -47.91
C LYS A 215 5.28 37.83 -48.86
N ALA A 216 5.16 36.51 -48.96
CA ALA A 216 4.17 35.87 -49.83
C ALA A 216 2.74 35.96 -49.28
N LEU A 217 2.58 35.89 -47.95
CA LEU A 217 1.31 35.94 -47.24
C LEU A 217 1.39 36.92 -46.04
N PRO A 218 1.27 38.23 -46.30
CA PRO A 218 1.25 39.24 -45.23
C PRO A 218 -0.04 39.13 -44.39
N GLY A 219 0.07 39.40 -43.08
CA GLY A 219 -1.05 39.38 -42.14
C GLY A 219 -0.74 38.66 -40.83
N THR A 220 -1.67 38.72 -39.88
CA THR A 220 -1.53 38.24 -38.49
C THR A 220 -1.79 36.75 -38.29
N SER A 221 -1.97 35.99 -39.37
CA SER A 221 -2.17 34.53 -39.26
C SER A 221 -0.89 33.82 -38.81
N SER A 222 -1.06 32.71 -38.10
CA SER A 222 0.05 31.87 -37.65
C SER A 222 0.87 31.36 -38.84
N VAL A 223 2.15 31.09 -38.60
CA VAL A 223 3.08 30.60 -39.65
C VAL A 223 2.57 29.31 -40.26
N ASP A 224 2.02 28.42 -39.45
CA ASP A 224 1.53 27.10 -39.87
C ASP A 224 0.33 27.23 -40.83
N GLN A 225 -0.62 28.13 -40.53
CA GLN A 225 -1.71 28.46 -41.46
C GLN A 225 -1.20 29.01 -42.79
N LYS A 226 -0.16 29.86 -42.77
CA LYS A 226 0.43 30.40 -44.01
C LYS A 226 1.07 29.27 -44.83
N VAL A 227 1.78 28.34 -44.19
CA VAL A 227 2.34 27.15 -44.83
C VAL A 227 1.23 26.27 -45.44
N GLN A 228 0.15 26.01 -44.69
CA GLN A 228 -0.97 25.20 -45.18
C GLN A 228 -1.65 25.82 -46.42
N ARG A 229 -1.90 27.14 -46.42
CA ARG A 229 -2.44 27.85 -47.59
C ARG A 229 -1.52 27.76 -48.80
N LEU A 230 -0.20 27.86 -48.61
CA LEU A 230 0.78 27.70 -49.69
C LEU A 230 0.78 26.28 -50.25
N VAL A 231 0.64 25.26 -49.40
CA VAL A 231 0.54 23.85 -49.81
C VAL A 231 -0.73 23.62 -50.62
N GLU A 232 -1.87 24.12 -50.16
CA GLU A 232 -3.15 24.02 -50.88
C GLU A 232 -3.11 24.74 -52.23
N SER A 233 -2.53 25.93 -52.27
CA SER A 233 -2.31 26.68 -53.51
C SER A 233 -1.43 25.91 -54.49
N ASN A 234 -0.30 25.35 -54.03
CA ASN A 234 0.56 24.49 -54.84
C ASN A 234 -0.16 23.24 -55.34
N ARG A 235 -1.00 22.61 -54.52
CA ARG A 235 -1.79 21.44 -54.93
C ARG A 235 -2.77 21.80 -56.05
N LYS A 236 -3.44 22.95 -55.97
CA LYS A 236 -4.32 23.45 -57.04
C LYS A 236 -3.55 23.72 -58.33
N LEU A 237 -2.41 24.38 -58.25
CA LEU A 237 -1.57 24.67 -59.42
C LEU A 237 -1.04 23.37 -60.06
N ARG A 238 -0.60 22.39 -59.26
CA ARG A 238 -0.19 21.07 -59.76
C ARG A 238 -1.32 20.35 -60.49
N ASN A 239 -2.53 20.36 -59.93
CA ASN A 239 -3.69 19.77 -60.61
C ASN A 239 -3.98 20.47 -61.95
N GLN A 240 -3.86 21.80 -62.00
CA GLN A 240 -4.00 22.55 -63.25
C GLN A 240 -2.92 22.17 -64.27
N ILE A 241 -1.67 22.00 -63.84
CA ILE A 241 -0.58 21.51 -64.70
C ILE A 241 -0.94 20.12 -65.23
N ASP A 242 -1.29 19.16 -64.37
CA ASP A 242 -1.65 17.80 -64.78
C ASP A 242 -2.83 17.77 -65.77
N GLU A 243 -3.84 18.63 -65.57
CA GLU A 243 -4.97 18.78 -66.48
C GLU A 243 -4.53 19.31 -67.85
N THR A 244 -3.67 20.34 -67.87
CA THR A 244 -3.13 20.89 -69.12
C THR A 244 -2.18 19.91 -69.81
N GLU A 245 -1.38 19.15 -69.07
CA GLU A 245 -0.51 18.09 -69.59
C GLU A 245 -1.32 16.95 -70.20
N LYS A 246 -2.41 16.51 -69.54
CA LYS A 246 -3.35 15.54 -70.11
C LYS A 246 -4.01 16.06 -71.37
N ALA A 247 -4.38 17.34 -71.42
CA ALA A 247 -4.92 17.95 -72.62
C ALA A 247 -3.89 17.97 -73.77
N LEU A 248 -2.64 18.35 -73.48
CA LEU A 248 -1.54 18.32 -74.46
C LEU A 248 -1.15 16.91 -74.88
N TYR A 249 -1.17 15.93 -73.97
CA TYR A 249 -0.91 14.53 -74.27
C TYR A 249 -2.00 13.96 -75.17
N ASN A 250 -3.28 14.26 -74.92
CA ASN A 250 -4.36 13.86 -75.81
C ASN A 250 -4.23 14.51 -77.19
N HIS A 251 -3.73 15.75 -77.25
CA HIS A 251 -3.42 16.43 -78.51
C HIS A 251 -2.24 15.76 -79.26
N ARG A 252 -1.15 15.44 -78.54
CA ARG A 252 0.01 14.73 -79.08
C ARG A 252 -0.29 13.29 -79.46
N ARG A 253 -1.10 12.56 -78.68
CA ARG A 253 -1.52 11.19 -79.00
C ARG A 253 -2.37 11.15 -80.26
N ARG A 254 -3.26 12.13 -80.45
CA ARG A 254 -3.98 12.34 -81.73
C ARG A 254 -3.04 12.67 -82.89
N GLN A 255 -1.90 13.30 -82.63
CA GLN A 255 -0.85 13.60 -83.61
C GLN A 255 0.12 12.40 -83.84
N ASN A 256 0.30 11.53 -82.85
CA ASN A 256 1.27 10.44 -82.83
C ASN A 256 0.67 9.08 -83.27
N GLU A 257 -0.66 8.92 -83.23
CA GLU A 257 -1.38 7.90 -84.02
C GLU A 257 -1.11 8.06 -85.54
N HIS A 258 -0.64 9.24 -85.95
CA HIS A 258 -0.15 9.51 -87.31
C HIS A 258 1.34 9.23 -87.54
N HIS A 259 2.16 8.93 -86.51
CA HIS A 259 3.62 8.88 -86.63
C HIS A 259 4.33 7.62 -86.10
N ASN A 260 3.65 6.69 -85.40
CA ASN A 260 4.34 5.56 -84.79
C ASN A 260 4.37 4.31 -85.69
N ALA A 261 5.15 4.39 -86.77
CA ALA A 261 5.56 3.27 -87.60
C ALA A 261 7.08 3.30 -87.77
N THR A 262 7.87 3.25 -86.70
CA THR A 262 9.29 2.86 -86.79
C THR A 262 9.88 2.63 -85.41
N GLY A 263 10.13 1.37 -85.09
CA GLY A 263 10.85 0.96 -83.89
C GLY A 263 12.35 1.21 -84.00
N SER A 264 13.04 1.15 -82.87
CA SER A 264 14.47 0.92 -82.84
C SER A 264 14.86 0.17 -81.56
N THR A 265 15.67 -0.85 -81.76
CA THR A 265 16.05 -1.93 -80.86
C THR A 265 17.55 -1.83 -80.52
N SER A 266 17.97 -2.60 -79.50
CA SER A 266 19.35 -3.02 -79.19
C SER A 266 20.03 -2.39 -77.97
N SER A 267 20.00 -1.07 -77.76
CA SER A 267 20.62 -0.47 -76.54
C SER A 267 19.81 -0.74 -75.26
N ASP A 268 18.48 -0.82 -75.40
CA ASP A 268 17.57 -1.13 -74.29
C ASP A 268 17.76 -2.55 -73.75
N GLU A 269 18.13 -3.52 -74.60
CA GLU A 269 18.22 -4.93 -74.20
C GLU A 269 19.33 -5.20 -73.17
N LEU A 270 20.45 -4.47 -73.25
CA LEU A 270 21.58 -4.60 -72.31
C LEU A 270 21.27 -3.95 -70.95
N MET A 271 20.73 -2.73 -70.94
CA MET A 271 20.25 -2.07 -69.72
C MET A 271 19.15 -2.87 -69.04
N GLN A 272 18.25 -3.47 -69.83
CA GLN A 272 17.17 -4.31 -69.33
C GLN A 272 17.71 -5.61 -68.70
N ARG A 273 18.82 -6.15 -69.20
CA ARG A 273 19.47 -7.35 -68.64
C ARG A 273 20.14 -7.07 -67.28
N ASP A 274 20.83 -5.93 -67.15
CA ASP A 274 21.44 -5.52 -65.88
C ASP A 274 20.39 -5.17 -64.82
N ALA A 275 19.30 -4.51 -65.23
CA ALA A 275 18.14 -4.25 -64.38
C ALA A 275 17.49 -5.56 -63.90
N MET A 276 17.37 -6.57 -64.77
CA MET A 276 16.86 -7.89 -64.39
C MET A 276 17.77 -8.60 -63.37
N LYS A 277 19.09 -8.47 -63.49
CA LYS A 277 20.04 -9.07 -62.55
C LYS A 277 19.98 -8.42 -61.17
N GLN A 278 19.91 -7.09 -61.10
CA GLN A 278 19.72 -6.36 -59.83
C GLN A 278 18.38 -6.71 -59.18
N LEU A 279 17.32 -6.85 -59.97
CA LEU A 279 16.01 -7.25 -59.49
C LEU A 279 16.01 -8.67 -58.90
N ALA A 280 16.76 -9.60 -59.51
CA ALA A 280 16.94 -10.95 -58.97
C ALA A 280 17.71 -10.94 -57.63
N GLU A 281 18.77 -10.14 -57.51
CA GLU A 281 19.53 -10.00 -56.26
C GLU A 281 18.68 -9.39 -55.13
N MET A 282 17.90 -8.34 -55.44
CA MET A 282 16.99 -7.72 -54.49
C MET A 282 15.89 -8.67 -54.03
N LYS A 283 15.36 -9.52 -54.92
CA LYS A 283 14.41 -10.57 -54.55
C LYS A 283 15.00 -11.59 -53.59
N LEU A 284 16.26 -11.98 -53.78
CA LEU A 284 16.92 -12.95 -52.91
C LEU A 284 17.19 -12.37 -51.52
N LYS A 285 17.65 -11.12 -51.44
CA LYS A 285 17.81 -10.38 -50.16
C LYS A 285 16.47 -10.20 -49.44
N LEU A 286 15.40 -9.88 -50.17
CA LEU A 286 14.06 -9.80 -49.61
C LEU A 286 13.63 -11.15 -49.02
N GLN A 287 13.86 -12.25 -49.74
CA GLN A 287 13.50 -13.59 -49.27
C GLN A 287 14.31 -14.03 -48.04
N GLU A 288 15.58 -13.62 -47.93
CA GLU A 288 16.39 -13.84 -46.72
C GLU A 288 15.85 -13.04 -45.53
N ALA A 289 15.54 -11.75 -45.73
CA ALA A 289 14.96 -10.91 -44.70
C ALA A 289 13.57 -11.42 -44.24
N GLU A 290 12.76 -11.94 -45.16
CA GLU A 290 11.47 -12.57 -44.83
C GLU A 290 11.64 -13.84 -43.97
N ARG A 291 12.64 -14.68 -44.27
CA ARG A 291 12.96 -15.85 -43.44
C ARG A 291 13.43 -15.45 -42.04
N GLU A 292 14.30 -14.45 -41.95
CA GLU A 292 14.80 -13.94 -40.67
C GLU A 292 13.65 -13.36 -39.82
N LYS A 293 12.76 -12.58 -40.45
CA LYS A 293 11.55 -12.05 -39.80
C LYS A 293 10.71 -13.17 -39.17
N SER A 294 10.40 -14.23 -39.93
CA SER A 294 9.63 -15.37 -39.40
C SER A 294 10.36 -16.10 -38.27
N ALA A 295 11.69 -16.20 -38.31
CA ALA A 295 12.48 -16.79 -37.23
C ALA A 295 12.42 -15.95 -35.95
N LEU A 296 12.53 -14.62 -36.08
CA LEU A 296 12.41 -13.67 -34.98
C LEU A 296 11.00 -13.68 -34.37
N GLU A 297 9.95 -13.71 -35.19
CA GLU A 297 8.55 -13.82 -34.73
C GLU A 297 8.33 -15.10 -33.91
N GLY A 298 8.89 -16.24 -34.34
CA GLY A 298 8.84 -17.49 -33.58
C GLY A 298 9.60 -17.41 -32.25
N SER A 299 10.73 -16.70 -32.21
CA SER A 299 11.47 -16.45 -30.96
C SER A 299 10.69 -15.55 -30.01
N LEU A 300 10.12 -14.45 -30.53
CA LEU A 300 9.29 -13.51 -29.79
C LEU A 300 8.12 -14.24 -29.13
N SER A 301 7.36 -15.03 -29.89
CA SER A 301 6.22 -15.80 -29.37
C SER A 301 6.59 -16.75 -28.21
N ARG A 302 7.76 -17.40 -28.28
CA ARG A 302 8.26 -18.25 -27.18
C ARG A 302 8.58 -17.43 -25.94
N THR A 303 9.28 -16.30 -26.11
CA THR A 303 9.64 -15.41 -25.00
C THR A 303 8.41 -14.76 -24.37
N GLU A 304 7.42 -14.36 -25.15
CA GLU A 304 6.14 -13.83 -24.65
C GLU A 304 5.38 -14.88 -23.82
N THR A 305 5.39 -16.13 -24.26
CA THR A 305 4.76 -17.23 -23.51
C THR A 305 5.49 -17.48 -22.18
N GLN A 306 6.83 -17.41 -22.18
CA GLN A 306 7.62 -17.49 -20.95
C GLN A 306 7.33 -16.30 -20.01
N LEU A 307 7.29 -15.08 -20.54
CA LEU A 307 6.96 -13.87 -19.79
C LEU A 307 5.58 -13.98 -19.13
N LYS A 308 4.56 -14.45 -19.86
CA LYS A 308 3.22 -14.68 -19.29
C LYS A 308 3.24 -15.65 -18.11
N ARG A 309 3.98 -16.77 -18.22
CA ARG A 309 4.14 -17.74 -17.12
C ARG A 309 4.87 -17.15 -15.92
N TYR A 310 5.94 -16.40 -16.14
CA TYR A 310 6.66 -15.75 -15.05
C TYR A 310 5.81 -14.68 -14.36
N LYS A 311 5.02 -13.93 -15.13
CA LYS A 311 4.08 -12.96 -14.57
C LYS A 311 3.04 -13.63 -13.68
N THR A 312 2.38 -14.69 -14.14
CA THR A 312 1.40 -15.42 -13.33
C THR A 312 2.03 -16.04 -12.08
N ASN A 313 3.26 -16.56 -12.18
CA ASN A 313 3.98 -17.10 -11.03
C ASN A 313 4.36 -16.01 -10.02
N ALA A 314 4.75 -14.82 -10.48
CA ALA A 314 5.04 -13.69 -9.60
C ALA A 314 3.78 -13.21 -8.88
N GLU A 315 2.66 -13.04 -9.59
CA GLU A 315 1.37 -12.68 -8.99
C GLU A 315 0.89 -13.71 -7.95
N GLN A 316 1.12 -15.00 -8.20
CA GLN A 316 0.80 -16.05 -7.24
C GLN A 316 1.71 -15.99 -6.01
N ALA A 317 3.01 -15.78 -6.18
CA ALA A 317 3.95 -15.65 -5.08
C ALA A 317 3.68 -14.41 -4.21
N GLU A 318 3.25 -13.30 -4.81
CA GLU A 318 2.81 -12.11 -4.06
C GLU A 318 1.59 -12.40 -3.18
N LYS A 319 0.59 -13.11 -3.71
CA LYS A 319 -0.59 -13.51 -2.92
C LYS A 319 -0.23 -14.39 -1.72
N GLU A 320 0.63 -15.39 -1.94
CA GLU A 320 1.11 -16.28 -0.86
C GLU A 320 1.92 -15.52 0.20
N ALA A 321 2.71 -14.53 -0.20
CA ALA A 321 3.43 -13.66 0.72
C ALA A 321 2.48 -12.79 1.56
N GLU A 322 1.44 -12.22 0.95
CA GLU A 322 0.42 -11.45 1.67
C GLU A 322 -0.35 -12.31 2.69
N GLU A 323 -0.73 -13.54 2.32
CA GLU A 323 -1.39 -14.48 3.22
C GLU A 323 -0.48 -14.87 4.40
N THR A 324 0.81 -15.15 4.11
CA THR A 324 1.81 -15.41 5.14
C THR A 324 2.00 -14.21 6.07
N GLN A 325 1.98 -12.99 5.52
CA GLN A 325 2.07 -11.78 6.33
C GLN A 325 0.84 -11.59 7.21
N LYS A 326 -0.37 -11.85 6.70
CA LYS A 326 -1.62 -11.78 7.48
C LYS A 326 -1.62 -12.79 8.63
N THR A 327 -1.26 -14.05 8.35
CA THR A 327 -1.16 -15.10 9.38
C THR A 327 -0.07 -14.78 10.41
N ASN A 328 1.07 -14.22 10.00
CA ASN A 328 2.12 -13.79 10.92
C ASN A 328 1.65 -12.68 11.87
N ARG A 329 0.88 -11.70 11.37
CA ARG A 329 0.27 -10.64 12.19
C ARG A 329 -0.71 -11.22 13.20
N GLN A 330 -1.55 -12.16 12.76
CA GLN A 330 -2.51 -12.84 13.63
C GLN A 330 -1.82 -13.64 14.74
N LEU A 331 -0.81 -14.45 14.39
CA LEU A 331 -0.05 -15.23 15.37
C LEU A 331 0.71 -14.34 16.36
N LYS A 332 1.24 -13.19 15.91
CA LYS A 332 1.87 -12.21 16.81
C LYS A 332 0.88 -11.60 17.78
N LYS A 333 -0.36 -11.36 17.36
CA LYS A 333 -1.42 -10.89 18.26
C LYS A 333 -1.76 -11.96 19.30
N GLU A 334 -2.01 -13.18 18.85
CA GLU A 334 -2.29 -14.32 19.73
C GLU A 334 -1.15 -14.59 20.72
N LEU A 335 0.10 -14.44 20.29
CA LEU A 335 1.26 -14.56 21.18
C LEU A 335 1.23 -13.52 22.30
N ARG A 336 0.97 -12.25 21.98
CA ARG A 336 0.86 -11.18 23.00
C ARG A 336 -0.29 -11.43 23.97
N ASP A 337 -1.45 -11.84 23.45
CA ASP A 337 -2.61 -12.15 24.29
C ASP A 337 -2.28 -13.30 25.27
N LYS A 338 -1.51 -14.30 24.82
CA LYS A 338 -1.03 -15.40 25.69
C LYS A 338 0.06 -14.96 26.67
N GLU A 339 0.96 -14.07 26.27
CA GLU A 339 1.98 -13.50 27.15
C GLU A 339 1.35 -12.67 28.27
N GLN A 340 0.35 -11.84 27.94
CA GLN A 340 -0.43 -11.08 28.92
C GLN A 340 -1.15 -12.02 29.91
N ALA A 341 -1.85 -13.04 29.41
CA ALA A 341 -2.51 -14.02 30.28
C ALA A 341 -1.51 -14.77 31.19
N LEU A 342 -0.29 -15.02 30.71
CA LEU A 342 0.77 -15.62 31.52
C LEU A 342 1.27 -14.66 32.60
N GLU A 343 1.40 -13.37 32.30
CA GLU A 343 1.82 -12.33 33.25
C GLU A 343 0.79 -12.15 34.36
N GLU A 344 -0.49 -12.04 34.03
CA GLU A 344 -1.60 -12.03 34.99
C GLU A 344 -1.58 -13.28 35.90
N SER A 345 -1.32 -14.46 35.31
CA SER A 345 -1.17 -15.70 36.08
C SER A 345 0.07 -15.70 37.00
N LYS A 346 1.17 -15.06 36.59
CA LYS A 346 2.37 -14.90 37.43
C LYS A 346 2.14 -13.92 38.57
N GLU A 347 1.46 -12.80 38.33
CA GLU A 347 1.12 -11.82 39.35
C GLU A 347 0.20 -12.41 40.41
N THR A 348 -0.87 -13.09 39.97
CA THR A 348 -1.76 -13.83 40.89
C THR A 348 -0.98 -14.86 41.71
N ASN A 349 -0.04 -15.57 41.11
CA ASN A 349 0.85 -16.50 41.82
C ASN A 349 1.76 -15.76 42.83
N ASN A 350 2.38 -14.64 42.46
CA ASN A 350 3.21 -13.82 43.34
C ASN A 350 2.43 -13.28 44.54
N HIS A 351 1.19 -12.83 44.34
CA HIS A 351 0.30 -12.40 45.42
C HIS A 351 -0.02 -13.55 46.37
N LEU A 352 -0.31 -14.73 45.82
CA LEU A 352 -0.55 -15.94 46.62
C LEU A 352 0.70 -16.36 47.41
N GLN A 353 1.88 -16.30 46.81
CA GLN A 353 3.16 -16.57 47.47
C GLN A 353 3.43 -15.58 48.61
N SER A 354 3.27 -14.28 48.36
CA SER A 354 3.42 -13.23 49.38
C SER A 354 2.47 -13.44 50.56
N ARG A 355 1.21 -13.84 50.28
CA ARG A 355 0.23 -14.15 51.33
C ARG A 355 0.61 -15.39 52.12
N LEU A 356 1.14 -16.43 51.45
CA LEU A 356 1.65 -17.63 52.12
C LEU A 356 2.87 -17.32 52.99
N GLU A 357 3.77 -16.45 52.55
CA GLU A 357 4.95 -16.05 53.31
C GLU A 357 4.57 -15.26 54.57
N LYS A 358 3.63 -14.32 54.46
CA LYS A 358 3.06 -13.62 55.62
C LYS A 358 2.51 -14.61 56.66
N LEU A 359 1.70 -15.58 56.23
CA LEU A 359 1.14 -16.62 57.10
C LEU A 359 2.21 -17.53 57.71
N ARG A 360 3.28 -17.83 56.98
CA ARG A 360 4.43 -18.59 57.48
C ARG A 360 5.17 -17.82 58.57
N ASN A 361 5.37 -16.52 58.39
CA ASN A 361 6.04 -15.68 59.37
C ASN A 361 5.19 -15.47 60.63
N THR A 362 3.86 -15.45 60.54
CA THR A 362 2.96 -15.40 61.71
C THR A 362 2.96 -16.71 62.51
N ARG A 363 3.40 -17.83 61.91
CA ARG A 363 3.44 -19.16 62.56
C ARG A 363 4.81 -19.52 63.14
N ARG A 364 5.83 -18.67 63.03
CA ARG A 364 7.11 -18.90 63.74
C ARG A 364 6.94 -18.53 65.21
N PRO A 365 7.09 -19.46 66.16
CA PRO A 365 7.12 -19.13 67.58
C PRO A 365 8.42 -18.39 67.91
N ILE A 366 8.32 -17.43 68.84
CA ILE A 366 9.47 -16.74 69.48
C ILE A 366 10.28 -17.74 70.29
#